data_AF-A0A1M5MJB3-F1
#
_entry.id   AF-A0A1M5MJB3-F1
#
_cell.length_a   1.000
_cell.length_b   1.000
_cell.length_c   1.000
_cell.angle_alpha   90.00
_cell.angle_beta   90.00
_cell.angle_gamma   90.00
#
_symmetry.space_group_name_H-M   'P 1'
#
loop_
_entity.id
_entity.type
_entity.pdbx_description
1 polymer ?
#
loop_
_entity_poly.entity_id
_entity_poly.type
_entity_poly.pdbx_seq_one_letter_code
_entity_poly.pdbx_strand_id
1 'polypeptide(L)'
;MESIDQRYLVQQNKISDGDTKPPVFAKVMRSKEGKFEGVSFIKNKEKATVMTVAEAQEAINWATGKKPNAHEYTTKIICVGQ
;
A
#
# COMPACT_ATOMS: atom_id res chain seq x y z
N MET A 1 -5.26 17.53 20.35
CA MET A 1 -5.33 17.24 18.91
C MET A 1 -4.64 15.90 18.75
N GLU A 2 -5.38 14.82 18.52
CA GLU A 2 -4.76 13.51 18.27
C GLU A 2 -3.98 13.63 16.96
N SER A 3 -2.66 13.54 17.03
CA SER A 3 -1.82 13.46 15.83
C SER A 3 -2.16 12.16 15.13
N ILE A 4 -2.97 12.25 14.08
CA ILE A 4 -3.26 11.12 13.21
C ILE A 4 -1.92 10.75 12.55
N ASP A 5 -1.37 9.60 12.95
CA ASP A 5 -0.04 9.15 12.54
C ASP A 5 -0.02 8.71 11.06
N GLN A 6 -0.04 9.70 10.14
CA GLN A 6 -0.04 9.51 8.69
C GLN A 6 1.39 9.52 8.15
N ARG A 7 2.10 8.42 8.37
CA ARG A 7 3.50 8.26 7.93
C ARG A 7 3.81 6.88 7.38
N TYR A 8 2.79 6.13 6.97
CA TYR A 8 2.96 4.77 6.48
C TYR A 8 2.70 4.68 4.98
N LEU A 9 3.45 3.81 4.31
CA LEU A 9 3.18 3.35 2.95
C LEU A 9 3.05 1.82 2.97
N VAL A 10 2.31 1.26 2.01
CA VAL A 10 2.33 -0.18 1.75
C VAL A 10 3.21 -0.45 0.54
N GLN A 11 4.17 -1.35 0.70
CA GLN A 11 5.12 -1.79 -0.31
C GLN A 11 4.82 -3.24 -0.71
N GLN A 12 4.89 -3.53 -2.01
CA GLN A 12 4.89 -4.87 -2.56
C GLN A 12 6.15 -5.16 -3.37
N ASN A 13 6.69 -6.36 -3.18
CA ASN A 13 7.76 -6.93 -4.00
C ASN A 13 7.28 -8.25 -4.57
N LYS A 14 7.54 -8.51 -5.84
CA LYS A 14 7.20 -9.79 -6.46
C LYS A 14 8.22 -10.84 -6.00
N ILE A 15 7.75 -11.95 -5.43
CA ILE A 15 8.59 -13.01 -4.87
C ILE A 15 9.52 -13.59 -5.95
N SER A 16 8.99 -13.83 -7.15
CA SER A 16 9.77 -14.42 -8.26
C SER A 16 10.88 -13.52 -8.80
N ASP A 17 10.76 -12.21 -8.59
CA ASP A 17 11.72 -11.24 -9.10
C ASP A 17 12.89 -11.02 -8.11
N GLY A 18 12.81 -11.56 -6.89
CA GLY A 18 13.79 -11.30 -5.83
C GLY A 18 14.06 -9.80 -5.65
N ASP A 19 15.33 -9.44 -5.44
CA ASP A 19 15.78 -8.05 -5.32
C ASP A 19 16.09 -7.37 -6.67
N THR A 20 15.78 -8.02 -7.80
CA THR A 20 16.18 -7.52 -9.13
C THR A 20 15.24 -6.45 -9.67
N LYS A 21 13.99 -6.39 -9.18
CA LYS A 21 13.03 -5.36 -9.58
C LYS A 21 12.69 -4.41 -8.45
N PRO A 22 12.48 -3.12 -8.77
CA PRO A 22 12.08 -2.14 -7.77
C PRO A 22 10.70 -2.50 -7.21
N PRO A 23 10.45 -2.18 -5.93
CA PRO A 23 9.14 -2.39 -5.33
C PRO A 23 8.08 -1.50 -5.97
N VAL A 24 6.82 -1.88 -5.74
CA VAL A 24 5.65 -1.05 -6.02
C VAL A 24 4.98 -0.63 -4.72
N PHE A 25 4.31 0.52 -4.75
CA PHE A 25 3.74 1.17 -3.59
C PHE A 25 2.22 1.34 -3.76
N ALA A 26 1.49 1.21 -2.67
CA ALA A 26 0.05 1.39 -2.67
C ALA A 26 -0.35 2.84 -2.95
N LYS A 27 -1.25 2.99 -3.92
CA LYS A 27 -2.05 4.18 -4.14
C LYS A 27 -3.51 3.82 -3.90
N VAL A 28 -4.06 4.34 -2.81
CA VAL A 28 -5.44 4.09 -2.40
C VAL A 28 -6.36 4.86 -3.36
N MET A 29 -7.40 4.16 -3.81
CA MET A 29 -8.49 4.73 -4.60
C MET A 29 -9.64 5.00 -3.65
N ARG A 30 -10.09 6.25 -3.60
CA ARG A 30 -11.26 6.67 -2.83
C ARG A 30 -12.32 7.24 -3.77
N SER A 31 -13.58 7.03 -3.42
CA SER A 31 -14.71 7.63 -4.13
C SER A 31 -14.70 9.16 -3.97
N LYS A 32 -15.60 9.85 -4.68
CA LYS A 32 -15.82 11.31 -4.51
C LYS A 32 -16.23 11.70 -3.09
N GLU A 33 -16.79 10.76 -2.33
CA GLU A 33 -17.21 10.93 -0.93
C GLU A 33 -16.11 10.54 0.06
N GLY A 34 -14.92 10.17 -0.43
CA GLY A 34 -13.78 9.76 0.40
C GLY A 34 -13.81 8.31 0.87
N LYS A 35 -14.79 7.50 0.43
CA LYS A 35 -14.89 6.08 0.80
C LYS A 35 -13.78 5.27 0.12
N PHE A 36 -13.14 4.35 0.85
CA PHE A 36 -12.18 3.41 0.28
C PHE A 36 -12.84 2.51 -0.77
N GLU A 37 -12.28 2.47 -1.98
CA GLU A 37 -12.76 1.63 -3.10
C GLU A 37 -11.75 0.55 -3.49
N GLY A 38 -10.47 0.74 -3.18
CA GLY A 38 -9.45 -0.25 -3.40
C GLY A 38 -8.05 0.33 -3.42
N VAL A 39 -7.09 -0.47 -3.88
CA VAL A 39 -5.69 -0.07 -3.99
C VAL A 39 -5.07 -0.50 -5.32
N SER A 40 -4.38 0.45 -5.95
CA SER A 40 -3.49 0.21 -7.08
C SER A 40 -2.04 0.20 -6.60
N PHE A 41 -1.16 -0.53 -7.28
CA PHE A 41 0.26 -0.55 -6.94
C PHE A 41 1.06 0.11 -8.07
N ILE A 42 1.87 1.10 -7.71
CA ILE A 42 2.63 1.93 -8.66
C ILE A 42 4.13 1.92 -8.34
N LYS A 43 4.99 2.06 -9.34
CA LYS A 43 6.45 2.11 -9.13
C LYS A 43 6.94 3.43 -8.50
N ASN A 44 6.20 4.52 -8.68
CA ASN A 44 6.59 5.83 -8.17
C ASN A 44 6.16 5.98 -6.70
N LYS A 45 7.14 5.97 -5.79
CA LYS A 45 6.96 6.14 -4.35
C LYS A 45 6.34 7.49 -3.97
N GLU A 46 6.70 8.57 -4.65
CA GLU A 46 6.24 9.94 -4.32
C GLU A 46 4.75 10.14 -4.61
N LYS A 47 4.19 9.33 -5.53
CA LYS A 47 2.76 9.33 -5.86
C LYS A 47 1.95 8.32 -5.04
N ALA A 48 2.60 7.58 -4.14
CA ALA A 48 1.95 6.63 -3.26
C ALA A 48 1.15 7.35 -2.18
N THR A 49 0.10 6.71 -1.67
CA THR A 49 -0.74 7.31 -0.63
C THR A 49 -0.06 7.12 0.71
N VAL A 50 0.37 8.21 1.35
CA VAL A 50 0.74 8.20 2.77
C VAL A 50 -0.54 8.05 3.59
N MET A 51 -0.51 7.12 4.53
CA MET A 51 -1.69 6.65 5.24
C MET A 51 -1.36 6.39 6.71
N THR A 52 -2.42 6.26 7.52
CA THR A 52 -2.30 5.72 8.88
C THR A 52 -1.96 4.22 8.84
N VAL A 53 -1.50 3.68 9.97
CA VAL A 53 -1.29 2.23 10.09
C VAL A 53 -2.58 1.43 9.85
N ALA A 54 -3.74 1.96 10.26
CA ALA A 54 -5.04 1.32 10.07
C ALA A 54 -5.43 1.26 8.59
N GLU A 55 -5.28 2.37 7.87
CA GLU A 55 -5.52 2.43 6.42
C GLU A 55 -4.51 1.56 5.63
N ALA A 56 -3.27 1.47 6.10
CA ALA A 56 -2.26 0.56 5.54
C ALA A 56 -2.69 -0.89 5.67
N GLN A 57 -3.23 -1.28 6.83
CA GLN A 57 -3.76 -2.61 7.03
C GLN A 57 -4.99 -2.88 6.15
N GLU A 58 -5.89 -1.91 6.00
CA GLU A 58 -7.05 -2.02 5.10
C GLU A 58 -6.62 -2.24 3.64
N ALA A 59 -5.62 -1.48 3.16
CA ALA A 59 -5.08 -1.65 1.82
C ALA A 59 -4.45 -3.04 1.61
N ILE A 60 -3.74 -3.57 2.61
CA ILE A 60 -3.17 -4.93 2.56
C ILE A 60 -4.30 -5.96 2.48
N ASN A 61 -5.28 -5.88 3.39
CA ASN A 61 -6.40 -6.82 3.45
C ASN A 61 -7.19 -6.85 2.13
N TRP A 62 -7.42 -5.68 1.54
CA TRP A 62 -8.06 -5.59 0.23
C TRP A 62 -7.19 -6.23 -0.86
N ALA A 63 -5.88 -5.92 -0.89
CA ALA A 63 -4.98 -6.48 -1.88
C ALA A 63 -4.91 -8.01 -1.81
N THR A 64 -4.84 -8.58 -0.60
CA THR A 64 -4.80 -10.04 -0.39
C THR A 64 -6.14 -10.71 -0.69
N GLY A 65 -7.27 -10.06 -0.41
CA GLY A 65 -8.60 -10.62 -0.63
C GLY A 65 -9.14 -10.49 -2.05
N LYS A 66 -8.76 -9.43 -2.80
CA LYS A 66 -9.27 -9.16 -4.15
C LYS A 66 -8.33 -9.57 -5.28
N LYS A 67 -7.01 -9.58 -5.08
CA LYS A 67 -6.08 -9.89 -6.17
C LYS A 67 -5.76 -11.39 -6.21
N PRO A 68 -6.08 -12.10 -7.31
CA PRO A 68 -5.83 -13.55 -7.40
C PRO A 68 -4.34 -13.89 -7.29
N ASN A 69 -3.47 -12.98 -7.73
CA ASN A 69 -2.03 -13.12 -7.69
C ASN A 69 -1.39 -12.52 -6.43
N ALA A 70 -2.15 -12.22 -5.37
CA ALA A 70 -1.58 -11.66 -4.13
C ALA A 70 -0.48 -12.54 -3.52
N HIS A 71 -0.59 -13.86 -3.68
CA HIS A 71 0.41 -14.85 -3.24
C HIS A 71 1.76 -14.74 -3.96
N GLU A 72 1.84 -14.03 -5.10
CA GLU A 72 3.09 -13.78 -5.81
C GLU A 72 3.89 -12.61 -5.21
N TYR A 73 3.35 -11.88 -4.23
CA TYR A 73 3.95 -10.67 -3.69
C TYR A 73 4.15 -10.74 -2.17
N THR A 74 5.32 -10.33 -1.70
CA THR A 74 5.51 -9.97 -0.29
C THR A 74 5.01 -8.55 -0.09
N THR A 75 4.04 -8.37 0.81
CA THR A 75 3.46 -7.06 1.13
C THR A 75 3.88 -6.63 2.53
N LYS A 76 4.34 -5.38 2.70
CA LYS A 76 4.74 -4.84 4.01
C LYS A 76 4.35 -3.38 4.18
N ILE A 77 4.13 -2.97 5.44
CA ILE A 77 3.96 -1.57 5.81
C ILE A 77 5.36 -0.99 6.09
N ILE A 78 5.66 0.17 5.52
CA ILE A 78 6.91 0.91 5.76
C ILE A 78 6.59 2.27 6.37
N CYS A 79 7.34 2.67 7.38
CA CYS A 79 7.28 4.02 7.93
C CYS A 79 8.17 4.96 7.10
N VAL A 80 7.67 6.16 6.78
CA VAL A 80 8.38 7.16 5.97
C VAL A 80 8.67 8.46 6.72
N GLY A 81 8.30 8.57 8.00
CA GLY A 81 8.58 9.73 8.85
C GLY A 81 9.18 9.33 10.19
N GLN A 82 10.18 10.09 10.63
CA GLN A 82 10.70 10.06 12.01
C GLN A 82 9.79 10.87 12.92
#